data_AF-A0A6A5EDH7-F1
#
_entry.id   AF-A0A6A5EDH7-F1
#
_cell.length_a   1.000
_cell.length_b   1.000
_cell.length_c   1.000
_cell.angle_alpha   90.00
_cell.angle_beta   90.00
_cell.angle_gamma   90.00
#
_symmetry.space_group_name_H-M   'P 1'
#
loop_
_entity.id
_entity.type
_entity.pdbx_description
1 polymer ?
#
loop_
_entity_poly.entity_id
_entity_poly.type
_entity_poly.pdbx_seq_one_letter_code
_entity_poly.pdbx_strand_id
1 'polypeptide(L)'
;MDTQDHHTTLNELQERLQALTEENLQLRDKNERLFTKVGYLESRLGHLAGSNTDLSCRLVQSEEEKLKISKELVEEKILTNKMKEQFEEEKFELKNKILNQAGGKTELEMERDNLFRELQSAEARLKLGEKRSQDWTEEYTTLKKNYLALAKAHDEEVAQSEELSAELLALAQAQDALRRQLEEQQQSVKTTTQGRMSRNRVKLEDLAALDKEQKSMEKTLLGNQDEIKDMLEKMKNSYEEQLKKLEEKVVAMGKAHQENKRAIHNRQQELFEQSVALMCSQSQVKEVEEENSMLQLQVKELNEEYRARLVCYLQDLAEYIDGVGEGKNPSETSEMRAHVDRMLQDVRSTYRVREEQLASAARSYKKRLQKITKTHHALLIAYRVQRELVLAKPESGLDPGPPEACFSLEPTELRHETEKELQHLRQDKARLEGQLQAAREQVAVLKMPVQNLSHQDSAFEESWTDIRKQLREITDSTLVNFEKERALLITRATVAEAQVSELQDYIDNHLGRYKEEISHLCRLQGIQEAGRSQSANSSLR
;
A
#
# COMPACT_ATOMS: atom_id res chain seq x y z
N MET A 1 -115.05 13.37 -95.59
CA MET A 1 -114.75 11.98 -95.21
C MET A 1 -113.57 12.05 -94.25
N ASP A 2 -113.73 12.74 -93.11
CA ASP A 2 -112.60 13.24 -92.31
C ASP A 2 -112.71 12.89 -90.82
N THR A 3 -113.79 12.21 -90.42
CA THR A 3 -114.02 11.80 -89.02
C THR A 3 -113.54 10.38 -88.74
N GLN A 4 -113.41 9.53 -89.77
CA GLN A 4 -113.03 8.12 -89.60
C GLN A 4 -111.50 7.91 -89.58
N ASP A 5 -110.75 8.70 -90.35
CA ASP A 5 -109.28 8.72 -90.33
C ASP A 5 -108.70 9.38 -89.07
N HIS A 6 -109.44 10.31 -88.45
CA HIS A 6 -109.06 10.88 -87.15
C HIS A 6 -109.29 9.92 -85.99
N HIS A 7 -110.28 9.02 -86.06
CA HIS A 7 -110.50 8.03 -85.00
C HIS A 7 -109.49 6.86 -85.05
N THR A 8 -109.05 6.44 -86.24
CA THR A 8 -108.02 5.40 -86.39
C THR A 8 -106.64 5.90 -85.96
N THR A 9 -106.24 7.10 -86.39
CA THR A 9 -104.97 7.73 -85.95
C THR A 9 -104.93 7.99 -84.43
N LEU A 10 -106.07 8.35 -83.82
CA LEU A 10 -106.16 8.55 -82.37
C LEU A 10 -106.09 7.22 -81.59
N ASN A 11 -106.65 6.14 -82.13
CA ASN A 11 -106.51 4.79 -81.56
C ASN A 11 -105.07 4.26 -81.67
N GLU A 12 -104.40 4.42 -82.81
CA GLU A 12 -102.99 4.02 -82.98
C GLU A 12 -102.06 4.82 -82.04
N LEU A 13 -102.33 6.11 -81.84
CA LEU A 13 -101.63 6.93 -80.86
C LEU A 13 -101.90 6.47 -79.43
N GLN A 14 -103.11 6.03 -79.12
CA GLN A 14 -103.49 5.52 -77.81
C GLN A 14 -102.84 4.17 -77.50
N GLU A 15 -102.78 3.24 -78.47
CA GLU A 15 -102.04 1.98 -78.35
C GLU A 15 -100.53 2.22 -78.21
N ARG A 16 -99.97 3.17 -78.96
CA ARG A 16 -98.55 3.54 -78.85
C ARG A 16 -98.23 4.19 -77.50
N LEU A 17 -99.14 5.00 -76.96
CA LEU A 17 -99.03 5.55 -75.61
C LEU A 17 -99.09 4.46 -74.54
N GLN A 18 -99.98 3.47 -74.69
CA GLN A 18 -100.08 2.30 -73.81
C GLN A 18 -98.79 1.45 -73.84
N ALA A 19 -98.27 1.13 -75.02
CA ALA A 19 -97.02 0.40 -75.16
C ALA A 19 -95.84 1.17 -74.55
N LEU A 20 -95.76 2.48 -74.75
CA LEU A 20 -94.75 3.34 -74.11
C LEU A 20 -94.92 3.42 -72.59
N THR A 21 -96.14 3.34 -72.07
CA THR A 21 -96.36 3.32 -70.61
C THR A 21 -95.96 1.99 -69.99
N GLU A 22 -96.25 0.87 -70.66
CA GLU A 22 -95.81 -0.47 -70.25
C GLU A 22 -94.28 -0.61 -70.34
N GLU A 23 -93.66 -0.09 -71.40
CA GLU A 23 -92.19 -0.06 -71.51
C GLU A 23 -91.56 0.80 -70.42
N ASN A 24 -92.12 1.99 -70.14
CA ASN A 24 -91.66 2.83 -69.03
C ASN A 24 -91.82 2.13 -67.67
N LEU A 25 -92.89 1.36 -67.47
CA LEU A 25 -93.08 0.57 -66.25
C LEU A 25 -92.01 -0.52 -66.12
N GLN A 26 -91.74 -1.27 -67.20
CA GLN A 26 -90.68 -2.27 -67.21
C GLN A 26 -89.28 -1.67 -66.99
N LEU A 27 -89.02 -0.49 -67.55
CA LEU A 27 -87.78 0.24 -67.33
C LEU A 27 -87.66 0.70 -65.87
N ARG A 28 -88.74 1.17 -65.25
CA ARG A 28 -88.77 1.50 -63.82
C ARG A 28 -88.47 0.28 -62.96
N ASP A 29 -89.13 -0.86 -63.20
CA ASP A 29 -88.88 -2.09 -62.45
C ASP A 29 -87.42 -2.58 -62.60
N LYS A 30 -86.87 -2.51 -63.82
CA LYS A 30 -85.45 -2.83 -64.06
C LYS A 30 -84.53 -1.87 -63.31
N ASN A 31 -84.85 -0.58 -63.31
CA ASN A 31 -84.06 0.43 -62.62
C ASN A 31 -84.09 0.23 -61.10
N GLU A 32 -85.25 -0.09 -60.52
CA GLU A 32 -85.38 -0.46 -59.10
C GLU A 32 -84.55 -1.69 -58.74
N ARG A 33 -84.53 -2.73 -59.58
CA ARG A 33 -83.65 -3.90 -59.41
C ARG A 33 -82.17 -3.55 -59.50
N LEU A 34 -81.80 -2.59 -60.35
CA LEU A 34 -80.42 -2.11 -60.43
C LEU A 34 -80.05 -1.31 -59.17
N PHE A 35 -80.92 -0.42 -58.69
CA PHE A 35 -80.68 0.34 -57.46
C PHE A 35 -80.52 -0.56 -56.23
N THR A 36 -81.35 -1.58 -56.09
CA THR A 36 -81.21 -2.57 -54.99
C THR A 36 -79.90 -3.35 -55.08
N LYS A 37 -79.46 -3.72 -56.30
CA LYS A 37 -78.17 -4.39 -56.50
C LYS A 37 -76.98 -3.46 -56.22
N VAL A 38 -77.06 -2.19 -56.63
CA VAL A 38 -76.04 -1.17 -56.32
C VAL A 38 -75.94 -0.98 -54.81
N GLY A 39 -77.06 -0.81 -54.10
CA GLY A 39 -77.07 -0.67 -52.64
C GLY A 39 -76.50 -1.89 -51.90
N TYR A 40 -76.74 -3.11 -52.41
CA TYR A 40 -76.09 -4.32 -51.88
C TYR A 40 -74.58 -4.31 -52.09
N LEU A 41 -74.11 -3.93 -53.28
CA LEU A 41 -72.68 -3.84 -53.58
C LEU A 41 -71.99 -2.75 -52.75
N GLU A 42 -72.62 -1.59 -52.58
CA GLU A 42 -72.14 -0.50 -51.71
C GLU A 42 -72.04 -0.96 -50.25
N SER A 43 -73.05 -1.65 -49.74
CA SER A 43 -73.03 -2.20 -48.37
C SER A 43 -71.90 -3.22 -48.21
N ARG A 44 -71.73 -4.14 -49.18
CA ARG A 44 -70.65 -5.13 -49.17
C ARG A 44 -69.26 -4.48 -49.27
N LEU A 45 -69.13 -3.43 -50.08
CA LEU A 45 -67.89 -2.64 -50.18
C LEU A 45 -67.58 -1.94 -48.85
N GLY A 46 -68.59 -1.37 -48.18
CA GLY A 46 -68.45 -0.78 -46.85
C GLY A 46 -67.99 -1.79 -45.80
N HIS A 47 -68.57 -3.00 -45.80
CA HIS A 47 -68.10 -4.08 -44.93
C HIS A 47 -66.67 -4.52 -45.24
N LEU A 48 -66.32 -4.66 -46.52
CA LEU A 48 -64.95 -5.01 -46.93
C LEU A 48 -63.95 -3.93 -46.50
N ALA A 49 -64.25 -2.66 -46.73
CA ALA A 49 -63.41 -1.54 -46.29
C ALA A 49 -63.26 -1.51 -44.76
N GLY A 50 -64.33 -1.73 -44.01
CA GLY A 50 -64.29 -1.86 -42.54
C GLY A 50 -63.41 -3.01 -42.08
N SER A 51 -63.55 -4.20 -42.68
CA SER A 51 -62.73 -5.37 -42.35
C SER A 51 -61.25 -5.18 -42.71
N ASN A 52 -60.96 -4.50 -43.83
CA ASN A 52 -59.59 -4.21 -44.25
C ASN A 52 -58.91 -3.24 -43.27
N THR A 53 -59.64 -2.23 -42.81
CA THR A 53 -59.14 -1.29 -41.79
C THR A 53 -58.91 -1.99 -40.45
N ASP A 54 -59.82 -2.85 -39.98
CA ASP A 54 -59.64 -3.62 -38.75
C ASP A 54 -58.42 -4.56 -38.83
N LEU A 55 -58.25 -5.29 -39.94
CA LEU A 55 -57.06 -6.12 -40.17
C LEU A 55 -55.77 -5.30 -40.19
N SER A 56 -55.79 -4.12 -40.82
CA SER A 56 -54.64 -3.21 -40.84
C SER A 56 -54.28 -2.72 -39.43
N CYS A 57 -55.27 -2.35 -38.61
CA CYS A 57 -55.06 -1.96 -37.22
C CYS A 57 -54.46 -3.10 -36.38
N ARG A 58 -54.96 -4.33 -36.52
CA ARG A 58 -54.42 -5.50 -35.82
C ARG A 58 -52.99 -5.84 -36.24
N LEU A 59 -52.68 -5.68 -37.53
CA LEU A 59 -51.31 -5.89 -38.02
C LEU A 59 -50.35 -4.89 -37.37
N VAL A 60 -50.70 -3.60 -37.36
CA VAL A 60 -49.91 -2.55 -36.71
C VAL A 60 -49.69 -2.85 -35.22
N GLN A 61 -50.74 -3.24 -34.50
CA GLN A 61 -50.61 -3.63 -33.09
C GLN A 61 -49.67 -4.83 -32.89
N SER A 62 -49.75 -5.84 -33.76
CA SER A 62 -48.85 -7.00 -33.68
C SER A 62 -47.38 -6.64 -33.97
N GLU A 63 -47.15 -5.69 -34.87
CA GLU A 63 -45.81 -5.16 -35.17
C GLU A 63 -45.27 -4.33 -34.00
N GLU A 64 -46.09 -3.49 -33.37
CA GLU A 64 -45.74 -2.74 -32.17
C GLU A 64 -45.38 -3.67 -30.99
N GLU A 65 -46.18 -4.71 -30.76
CA GLU A 65 -45.88 -5.72 -29.74
C GLU A 65 -44.58 -6.47 -30.02
N LYS A 66 -44.35 -6.87 -31.28
CA LYS A 66 -43.09 -7.51 -31.70
C LYS A 66 -41.90 -6.59 -31.47
N LEU A 67 -42.02 -5.30 -31.80
CA LEU A 67 -40.98 -4.31 -31.54
C LEU A 67 -40.74 -4.15 -30.04
N LYS A 68 -41.79 -4.10 -29.23
CA LYS A 68 -41.69 -4.03 -27.76
C LYS A 68 -40.94 -5.24 -27.19
N ILE A 69 -41.31 -6.46 -27.59
CA ILE A 69 -40.62 -7.69 -27.17
C ILE A 69 -39.15 -7.68 -27.63
N SER A 70 -38.88 -7.25 -28.87
CA SER A 70 -37.52 -7.16 -29.39
C SER A 70 -36.66 -6.17 -28.62
N LYS A 71 -37.25 -5.05 -28.16
CA LYS A 71 -36.61 -4.05 -27.31
C LYS A 71 -36.29 -4.62 -25.93
N GLU A 72 -37.27 -5.24 -25.27
CA GLU A 72 -37.10 -5.88 -23.96
C GLU A 72 -36.01 -6.98 -24.02
N LEU A 73 -35.97 -7.78 -25.09
CA LEU A 73 -34.93 -8.79 -25.30
C LEU A 73 -33.52 -8.18 -25.42
N VAL A 74 -33.39 -7.05 -26.11
CA VAL A 74 -32.10 -6.34 -26.22
C VAL A 74 -31.70 -5.75 -24.87
N GLU A 75 -32.63 -5.16 -24.13
CA GLU A 75 -32.39 -4.63 -22.78
C GLU A 75 -31.93 -5.73 -21.83
N GLU A 76 -32.60 -6.89 -21.80
CA GLU A 76 -32.20 -8.05 -21.00
C GLU A 76 -30.80 -8.57 -21.40
N LYS A 77 -30.47 -8.57 -22.70
CA LYS A 77 -29.14 -8.97 -23.17
C LYS A 77 -28.06 -7.99 -22.75
N ILE A 78 -28.36 -6.69 -22.74
CA ILE A 78 -27.45 -5.65 -22.23
C ILE A 78 -27.25 -5.83 -20.72
N LEU A 79 -28.32 -6.03 -19.96
CA LEU A 79 -28.24 -6.27 -18.51
C LEU A 79 -27.43 -7.53 -18.20
N THR A 80 -27.68 -8.63 -18.93
CA THR A 80 -26.93 -9.89 -18.80
C THR A 80 -25.45 -9.68 -19.10
N ASN A 81 -25.10 -8.93 -20.14
CA ASN A 81 -23.71 -8.63 -20.47
C ASN A 81 -23.05 -7.75 -19.41
N LYS A 82 -23.77 -6.76 -18.89
CA LYS A 82 -23.28 -5.89 -17.82
C LYS A 82 -22.99 -6.68 -16.54
N MET A 83 -23.87 -7.62 -16.16
CA MET A 83 -23.61 -8.52 -15.03
C MET A 83 -22.39 -9.41 -15.29
N LYS A 84 -22.22 -9.95 -16.50
CA LYS A 84 -21.03 -10.74 -16.86
C LYS A 84 -19.74 -9.93 -16.77
N GLU A 85 -19.74 -8.69 -17.25
CA GLU A 85 -18.60 -7.78 -17.16
C GLU A 85 -18.21 -7.52 -15.70
N GLN A 86 -19.20 -7.25 -14.84
CA GLN A 86 -18.98 -7.10 -13.39
C GLN A 86 -18.37 -8.37 -12.76
N PHE A 87 -18.89 -9.55 -13.10
CA PHE A 87 -18.31 -10.81 -12.61
C PHE A 87 -16.88 -11.05 -13.11
N GLU A 88 -16.57 -10.65 -14.34
CA GLU A 88 -15.22 -10.77 -14.90
C GLU A 88 -14.24 -9.79 -14.21
N GLU A 89 -14.69 -8.57 -13.92
CA GLU A 89 -13.94 -7.57 -13.16
C GLU A 89 -13.67 -8.05 -11.73
N GLU A 90 -14.69 -8.47 -10.99
CA GLU A 90 -14.56 -9.02 -9.63
C GLU A 90 -13.63 -10.24 -9.61
N LYS A 91 -13.72 -11.12 -10.62
CA LYS A 91 -12.84 -12.28 -10.76
C LYS A 91 -11.39 -11.85 -10.99
N PHE A 92 -11.15 -10.82 -11.79
CA PHE A 92 -9.81 -10.28 -12.02
C PHE A 92 -9.24 -9.65 -10.74
N GLU A 93 -10.03 -8.86 -10.01
CA GLU A 93 -9.63 -8.29 -8.73
C GLU A 93 -9.30 -9.37 -7.70
N LEU A 94 -10.16 -10.39 -7.57
CA LEU A 94 -9.92 -11.51 -6.66
C LEU A 94 -8.66 -12.28 -7.04
N LYS A 95 -8.43 -12.50 -8.34
CA LYS A 95 -7.20 -13.15 -8.81
C LYS A 95 -5.95 -12.33 -8.46
N ASN A 96 -6.00 -11.01 -8.60
CA ASN A 96 -4.89 -10.14 -8.20
C ASN A 96 -4.67 -10.16 -6.69
N LYS A 97 -5.74 -10.12 -5.88
CA LYS A 97 -5.65 -10.27 -4.41
C LYS A 97 -5.01 -11.59 -4.01
N ILE A 98 -5.40 -12.70 -4.65
CA ILE A 98 -4.81 -14.03 -4.43
C ILE A 98 -3.33 -14.03 -4.82
N LEU A 99 -2.96 -13.43 -5.94
CA LEU A 99 -1.56 -13.37 -6.39
C LEU A 99 -0.70 -12.57 -5.40
N ASN A 100 -1.19 -11.41 -4.94
CA ASN A 100 -0.49 -10.59 -3.94
C ASN A 100 -0.34 -11.33 -2.60
N GLN A 101 -1.40 -12.02 -2.15
CA GLN A 101 -1.34 -12.84 -0.94
C GLN A 101 -0.39 -14.03 -1.09
N ALA A 102 -0.35 -14.66 -2.26
CA ALA A 102 0.61 -15.74 -2.56
C ALA A 102 2.05 -15.20 -2.53
N GLY A 103 2.30 -14.02 -3.11
CA GLY A 103 3.59 -13.33 -3.03
C GLY A 103 4.02 -13.05 -1.59
N GLY A 104 3.16 -12.40 -0.81
CA GLY A 104 3.45 -12.13 0.61
C GLY A 104 3.66 -13.41 1.43
N LYS A 105 2.93 -14.49 1.14
CA LYS A 105 3.17 -15.79 1.78
C LYS A 105 4.55 -16.34 1.45
N THR A 106 5.00 -16.26 0.19
CA THR A 106 6.35 -16.72 -0.19
C THR A 106 7.45 -15.89 0.46
N GLU A 107 7.25 -14.58 0.62
CA GLU A 107 8.18 -13.70 1.35
C GLU A 107 8.28 -14.11 2.83
N LEU A 108 7.16 -14.31 3.50
CA LEU A 108 7.12 -14.78 4.89
C LEU A 108 7.74 -16.17 5.06
N GLU A 109 7.58 -17.07 4.09
CA GLU A 109 8.22 -18.38 4.09
C GLU A 109 9.75 -18.26 3.99
N MET A 110 10.26 -17.35 3.14
CA MET A 110 11.70 -17.05 3.04
C MET A 110 12.24 -16.44 4.34
N GLU A 111 11.52 -15.49 4.95
CA GLU A 111 11.91 -14.89 6.23
C GLU A 111 11.95 -15.93 7.35
N ARG A 112 10.95 -16.81 7.43
CA ARG A 112 10.94 -17.94 8.38
C ARG A 112 12.19 -18.81 8.19
N ASP A 113 12.54 -19.15 6.95
CA ASP A 113 13.70 -20.01 6.67
C ASP A 113 15.03 -19.32 6.98
N ASN A 114 15.10 -17.99 6.82
CA ASN A 114 16.25 -17.20 7.26
C ASN A 114 16.39 -17.23 8.78
N LEU A 115 15.32 -16.91 9.51
CA LEU A 115 15.30 -16.94 10.97
C LEU A 115 15.61 -18.34 11.52
N PHE A 116 15.12 -19.39 10.86
CA PHE A 116 15.41 -20.76 11.23
C PHE A 116 16.91 -21.09 11.09
N ARG A 117 17.56 -20.63 10.01
CA ARG A 117 19.01 -20.78 9.85
C ARG A 117 19.80 -20.00 10.90
N GLU A 118 19.37 -18.78 11.21
CA GLU A 118 19.99 -17.97 12.26
C GLU A 118 19.86 -18.63 13.64
N LEU A 119 18.67 -19.15 13.96
CA LEU A 119 18.42 -19.89 15.20
C LEU A 119 19.34 -21.11 15.31
N GLN A 120 19.46 -21.92 14.26
CA GLN A 120 20.38 -23.05 14.23
C GLN A 120 21.84 -22.63 14.45
N SER A 121 22.26 -21.51 13.84
CA SER A 121 23.61 -20.97 14.03
C SER A 121 23.86 -20.49 15.46
N ALA A 122 22.85 -19.88 16.10
CA ALA A 122 22.92 -19.44 17.48
C ALA A 122 22.96 -20.63 18.45
N GLU A 123 22.13 -21.65 18.20
CA GLU A 123 22.11 -22.88 18.97
C GLU A 123 23.46 -23.63 18.89
N ALA A 124 24.08 -23.67 17.71
CA ALA A 124 25.41 -24.25 17.55
C ALA A 124 26.48 -23.48 18.35
N ARG A 125 26.45 -22.14 18.34
CA ARG A 125 27.37 -21.30 19.14
C ARG A 125 27.16 -21.51 20.65
N LEU A 126 25.91 -21.64 21.08
CA LEU A 126 25.58 -21.89 22.48
C LEU A 126 26.12 -23.25 22.93
N LYS A 127 25.89 -24.32 22.15
CA LYS A 127 26.45 -25.65 22.41
C LYS A 127 27.98 -25.65 22.50
N LEU A 128 28.66 -24.86 21.66
CA LEU A 128 30.11 -24.69 21.75
C LEU A 128 30.54 -23.97 23.04
N GLY A 129 29.79 -22.93 23.44
CA GLY A 129 30.02 -22.22 24.71
C GLY A 129 29.80 -23.12 25.93
N GLU A 130 28.76 -23.95 25.92
CA GLU A 130 28.48 -24.93 26.97
C GLU A 130 29.60 -25.96 27.11
N LYS A 131 30.08 -26.53 25.99
CA LYS A 131 31.24 -27.44 26.00
C LYS A 131 32.48 -26.77 26.58
N ARG A 132 32.78 -25.56 26.14
CA ARG A 132 33.93 -24.80 26.68
C ARG A 132 33.78 -24.53 28.18
N SER A 133 32.58 -24.24 28.66
CA SER A 133 32.31 -24.07 30.09
C SER A 133 32.55 -25.37 30.85
N GLN A 134 32.10 -26.51 30.31
CA GLN A 134 32.38 -27.85 30.87
C GLN A 134 33.89 -28.09 30.95
N ASP A 135 34.63 -27.88 29.85
CA ASP A 135 36.08 -28.03 29.81
C ASP A 135 36.77 -27.16 30.89
N TRP A 136 36.38 -25.89 31.02
CA TRP A 136 36.92 -25.01 32.07
C TRP A 136 36.61 -25.49 33.48
N THR A 137 35.41 -26.03 33.72
CA THR A 137 35.08 -26.60 35.03
C THR A 137 35.91 -27.84 35.33
N GLU A 138 36.16 -28.70 34.34
CA GLU A 138 37.02 -29.86 34.48
C GLU A 138 38.46 -29.43 34.78
N GLU A 139 39.01 -28.48 34.02
CA GLU A 139 40.34 -27.90 34.27
C GLU A 139 40.44 -27.27 35.67
N TYR A 140 39.44 -26.50 36.10
CA TYR A 140 39.43 -25.92 37.44
C TYR A 140 39.41 -26.99 38.53
N THR A 141 38.63 -28.07 38.35
CA THR A 141 38.60 -29.17 39.32
C THR A 141 39.92 -29.93 39.38
N THR A 142 40.59 -30.15 38.24
CA THR A 142 41.91 -30.81 38.21
C THR A 142 42.97 -29.91 38.85
N LEU A 143 42.98 -28.62 38.53
CA LEU A 143 43.88 -27.65 39.13
C LEU A 143 43.68 -27.55 40.66
N LYS A 144 42.44 -27.50 41.14
CA LYS A 144 42.12 -27.51 42.57
C LYS A 144 42.64 -28.77 43.26
N LYS A 145 42.50 -29.95 42.63
CA LYS A 145 43.07 -31.21 43.15
C LYS A 145 44.60 -31.15 43.22
N ASN A 146 45.25 -30.59 42.21
CA ASN A 146 46.71 -30.44 42.18
C ASN A 146 47.21 -29.50 43.29
N TYR A 147 46.55 -28.34 43.49
CA TYR A 147 46.90 -27.43 44.59
C TYR A 147 46.71 -28.08 45.97
N LEU A 148 45.64 -28.85 46.15
CA LEU A 148 45.42 -29.59 47.40
C LEU A 148 46.51 -30.66 47.64
N ALA A 149 46.95 -31.35 46.59
CA ALA A 149 48.05 -32.31 46.70
C ALA A 149 49.38 -31.62 47.02
N LEU A 150 49.66 -30.47 46.38
CA LEU A 150 50.88 -29.69 46.62
C LEU A 150 50.90 -29.10 48.05
N ALA A 151 49.76 -28.61 48.54
CA ALA A 151 49.64 -28.13 49.92
C ALA A 151 49.96 -29.24 50.93
N LYS A 152 49.41 -30.44 50.73
CA LYS A 152 49.74 -31.61 51.58
C LYS A 152 51.22 -31.95 51.54
N ALA A 153 51.83 -31.99 50.35
CA ALA A 153 53.27 -32.27 50.22
C ALA A 153 54.13 -31.18 50.89
N HIS A 154 53.70 -29.92 50.81
CA HIS A 154 54.38 -28.83 51.52
C HIS A 154 54.26 -28.97 53.04
N ASP A 155 53.07 -29.29 53.56
CA ASP A 155 52.86 -29.53 54.99
C ASP A 155 53.73 -30.71 55.49
N GLU A 156 53.87 -31.77 54.69
CA GLU A 156 54.75 -32.91 54.98
C GLU A 156 56.24 -32.51 55.02
N GLU A 157 56.71 -31.69 54.07
CA GLU A 157 58.08 -31.14 54.05
C GLU A 157 58.36 -30.18 55.22
N VAL A 158 57.39 -29.36 55.60
CA VAL A 158 57.48 -28.48 56.77
C VAL A 158 57.61 -29.33 58.03
N ALA A 159 56.79 -30.38 58.18
CA ALA A 159 56.91 -31.30 59.31
C ALA A 159 58.28 -31.99 59.36
N GLN A 160 58.80 -32.46 58.22
CA GLN A 160 60.15 -33.04 58.14
C GLN A 160 61.25 -32.01 58.48
N SER A 161 61.10 -30.78 58.02
CA SER A 161 62.04 -29.69 58.32
C SER A 161 62.00 -29.30 59.81
N GLU A 162 60.82 -29.29 60.42
CA GLU A 162 60.63 -29.08 61.85
C GLU A 162 61.29 -30.19 62.66
N GLU A 163 61.09 -31.46 62.28
CA GLU A 163 61.77 -32.62 62.86
C GLU A 163 63.31 -32.49 62.77
N LEU A 164 63.83 -32.20 61.57
CA LEU A 164 65.27 -32.00 61.37
C LEU A 164 65.80 -30.82 62.21
N SER A 165 65.04 -29.72 62.29
CA SER A 165 65.43 -28.57 63.11
C SER A 165 65.47 -28.92 64.60
N ALA A 166 64.54 -29.76 65.08
CA ALA A 166 64.52 -30.25 66.45
C ALA A 166 65.71 -31.19 66.72
N GLU A 167 66.07 -32.06 65.78
CA GLU A 167 67.28 -32.90 65.86
C GLU A 167 68.56 -32.06 65.91
N LEU A 168 68.69 -31.05 65.04
CA LEU A 168 69.83 -30.14 65.04
C LEU A 168 69.94 -29.33 66.34
N LEU A 169 68.81 -28.87 66.88
CA LEU A 169 68.77 -28.20 68.19
C LEU A 169 69.20 -29.17 69.31
N ALA A 170 68.75 -30.42 69.30
CA ALA A 170 69.16 -31.43 70.26
C ALA A 170 70.67 -31.72 70.17
N LEU A 171 71.22 -31.81 68.96
CA LEU A 171 72.66 -31.98 68.72
C LEU A 171 73.46 -30.76 69.21
N ALA A 172 72.99 -29.55 68.94
CA ALA A 172 73.62 -28.32 69.42
C ALA A 172 73.61 -28.26 70.95
N GLN A 173 72.49 -28.60 71.59
CA GLN A 173 72.39 -28.70 73.05
C GLN A 173 73.35 -29.76 73.62
N ALA A 174 73.49 -30.91 72.95
CA ALA A 174 74.46 -31.95 73.33
C ALA A 174 75.91 -31.46 73.17
N GLN A 175 76.22 -30.75 72.08
CA GLN A 175 77.53 -30.14 71.85
C GLN A 175 77.84 -29.07 72.92
N ASP A 176 76.88 -28.22 73.27
CA ASP A 176 77.04 -27.22 74.33
C ASP A 176 77.22 -27.88 75.70
N ALA A 177 76.53 -28.99 75.99
CA ALA A 177 76.76 -29.77 77.20
C ALA A 177 78.19 -30.33 77.27
N LEU A 178 78.72 -30.85 76.15
CA LEU A 178 80.12 -31.29 76.06
C LEU A 178 81.11 -30.14 76.20
N ARG A 179 80.82 -28.95 75.65
CA ARG A 179 81.65 -27.75 75.83
C ARG A 179 81.66 -27.29 77.27
N ARG A 180 80.52 -27.28 77.98
CA ARG A 180 80.47 -26.99 79.41
C ARG A 180 81.32 -27.99 80.22
N GLN A 181 81.28 -29.28 79.88
CA GLN A 181 82.17 -30.28 80.50
C GLN A 181 83.66 -30.03 80.21
N LEU A 182 84.00 -29.59 79.00
CA LEU A 182 85.37 -29.24 78.62
C LEU A 182 85.85 -27.95 79.32
N GLU A 183 84.97 -26.96 79.47
CA GLU A 183 85.23 -25.71 80.18
C GLU A 183 85.37 -25.96 81.69
N GLU A 184 84.57 -26.84 82.29
CA GLU A 184 84.73 -27.29 83.69
C GLU A 184 86.05 -28.06 83.91
N GLN A 185 86.50 -28.84 82.91
CA GLN A 185 87.83 -29.46 82.91
C GLN A 185 88.95 -28.40 82.78
N GLN A 186 88.78 -27.38 81.94
CA GLN A 186 89.76 -26.30 81.72
C GLN A 186 89.82 -25.28 82.87
N GLN A 187 88.73 -25.04 83.60
CA GLN A 187 88.69 -24.17 84.79
C GLN A 187 89.45 -24.74 86.00
N SER A 188 89.91 -25.99 85.94
CA SER A 188 90.85 -26.57 86.91
C SER A 188 92.33 -26.30 86.60
N VAL A 189 92.66 -25.72 85.44
CA VAL A 189 94.05 -25.51 85.00
C VAL A 189 94.28 -24.08 84.50
N LYS A 190 94.85 -23.29 85.42
CA LYS A 190 95.76 -22.13 85.22
C LYS A 190 95.16 -20.73 85.06
N THR A 191 95.40 -19.97 86.12
CA THR A 191 95.67 -18.53 86.21
C THR A 191 96.96 -18.10 85.46
N THR A 192 97.11 -16.78 85.34
CA THR A 192 98.35 -15.96 85.24
C THR A 192 98.94 -15.55 83.87
N THR A 193 98.81 -14.22 83.58
CA THR A 193 99.83 -13.23 83.10
C THR A 193 100.41 -13.35 81.67
N GLN A 194 100.82 -12.31 80.91
CA GLN A 194 100.87 -10.84 80.98
C GLN A 194 101.62 -10.33 79.72
N GLY A 195 101.23 -9.19 79.12
CA GLY A 195 102.19 -8.15 78.69
C GLY A 195 102.71 -8.02 77.23
N ARG A 196 102.34 -6.87 76.63
CA ARG A 196 103.17 -5.83 75.95
C ARG A 196 103.73 -5.99 74.51
N MET A 197 103.22 -5.07 73.66
CA MET A 197 103.86 -4.08 72.77
C MET A 197 104.94 -4.50 71.75
N SER A 198 104.79 -4.10 70.48
CA SER A 198 105.84 -3.38 69.73
C SER A 198 105.33 -2.77 68.42
N ARG A 199 106.05 -1.73 67.98
CA ARG A 199 105.79 -0.74 66.92
C ARG A 199 106.68 -1.05 65.71
N ASN A 200 106.20 -0.87 64.47
CA ASN A 200 106.79 0.02 63.44
C ASN A 200 106.40 -0.31 61.97
N ARG A 201 106.07 0.79 61.26
CA ARG A 201 106.40 1.18 59.87
C ARG A 201 106.15 0.23 58.70
N VAL A 202 105.30 0.68 57.75
CA VAL A 202 105.48 0.44 56.29
C VAL A 202 105.10 1.70 55.48
N LYS A 203 105.69 1.76 54.29
CA LYS A 203 106.05 2.83 53.35
C LYS A 203 104.90 3.59 52.66
N LEU A 204 105.21 4.84 52.29
CA LEU A 204 104.62 5.59 51.19
C LEU A 204 105.15 5.02 49.87
N GLU A 205 104.28 4.39 49.07
CA GLU A 205 104.43 4.22 47.62
C GLU A 205 103.19 3.42 47.17
N ASP A 206 102.10 4.12 46.81
CA ASP A 206 100.97 3.58 46.01
C ASP A 206 99.89 4.64 45.70
N LEU A 207 100.30 5.87 45.35
CA LEU A 207 99.36 6.87 44.81
C LEU A 207 99.04 6.66 43.31
N ALA A 208 99.69 5.70 42.65
CA ALA A 208 99.41 5.35 41.25
C ALA A 208 98.45 4.14 41.10
N ALA A 209 98.32 3.29 42.12
CA ALA A 209 97.40 2.15 42.13
C ALA A 209 95.96 2.60 42.42
N LEU A 210 95.78 3.55 43.36
CA LEU A 210 94.48 4.15 43.68
C LEU A 210 93.87 4.97 42.54
N ASP A 211 94.69 5.61 41.70
CA ASP A 211 94.21 6.42 40.57
C ASP A 211 93.71 5.56 39.39
N LYS A 212 94.31 4.37 39.18
CA LYS A 212 93.80 3.38 38.21
C LYS A 212 92.53 2.68 38.69
N GLU A 213 92.43 2.43 39.99
CA GLU A 213 91.23 1.86 40.62
C GLU A 213 90.07 2.86 40.62
N GLN A 214 90.33 4.15 40.91
CA GLN A 214 89.37 5.25 40.74
C GLN A 214 88.92 5.40 39.29
N LYS A 215 89.81 5.35 38.30
CA LYS A 215 89.44 5.38 36.87
C LYS A 215 88.62 4.16 36.44
N SER A 216 88.86 2.98 37.01
CA SER A 216 88.06 1.78 36.73
C SER A 216 86.67 1.84 37.37
N MET A 217 86.58 2.36 38.61
CA MET A 217 85.35 2.63 39.32
C MET A 217 84.54 3.73 38.64
N GLU A 218 85.19 4.79 38.18
CA GLU A 218 84.57 5.91 37.45
C GLU A 218 84.03 5.44 36.09
N LYS A 219 84.74 4.55 35.38
CA LYS A 219 84.25 3.96 34.13
C LYS A 219 83.08 2.98 34.33
N THR A 220 83.02 2.30 35.48
CA THR A 220 81.91 1.40 35.84
C THR A 220 80.70 2.17 36.38
N LEU A 221 80.92 3.26 37.11
CA LEU A 221 79.88 4.16 37.62
C LEU A 221 79.29 5.06 36.51
N LEU A 222 80.10 5.52 35.55
CA LEU A 222 79.64 6.25 34.36
C LEU A 222 78.99 5.32 33.32
N GLY A 223 79.45 4.07 33.19
CA GLY A 223 78.86 3.09 32.26
C GLY A 223 77.40 2.72 32.60
N ASN A 224 77.06 2.68 33.88
CA ASN A 224 75.69 2.38 34.34
C ASN A 224 74.76 3.61 34.31
N GLN A 225 75.30 4.80 34.03
CA GLN A 225 74.53 6.04 34.04
C GLN A 225 73.48 6.07 32.92
N ASP A 226 73.78 5.46 31.77
CA ASP A 226 72.86 5.39 30.64
C ASP A 226 71.79 4.31 30.84
N GLU A 227 72.13 3.18 31.48
CA GLU A 227 71.14 2.15 31.87
C GLU A 227 70.12 2.68 32.89
N ILE A 228 70.57 3.51 33.85
CA ILE A 228 69.70 4.17 34.83
C ILE A 228 68.78 5.19 34.14
N LYS A 229 69.31 5.96 33.17
CA LYS A 229 68.49 6.88 32.36
C LYS A 229 67.44 6.11 31.55
N ASP A 230 67.81 5.03 30.89
CA ASP A 230 66.88 4.19 30.12
C ASP A 230 65.78 3.58 30.99
N MET A 231 66.10 3.12 32.19
CA MET A 231 65.10 2.65 33.15
C MET A 231 64.15 3.76 33.61
N LEU A 232 64.67 4.96 33.88
CA LEU A 232 63.86 6.12 34.24
C LEU A 232 62.95 6.56 33.09
N GLU A 233 63.45 6.56 31.85
CA GLU A 233 62.66 6.89 30.66
C GLU A 233 61.54 5.86 30.43
N LYS A 234 61.84 4.55 30.57
CA LYS A 234 60.82 3.48 30.51
C LYS A 234 59.75 3.64 31.58
N MET A 235 60.17 3.95 32.81
CA MET A 235 59.24 4.19 33.92
C MET A 235 58.35 5.40 33.65
N LYS A 236 58.94 6.51 33.20
CA LYS A 236 58.22 7.73 32.81
C LYS A 236 57.21 7.47 31.70
N ASN A 237 57.63 6.80 30.61
CA ASN A 237 56.74 6.44 29.51
C ASN A 237 55.58 5.53 29.97
N SER A 238 55.84 4.59 30.87
CA SER A 238 54.78 3.73 31.43
C SER A 238 53.75 4.51 32.26
N TYR A 239 54.17 5.54 33.01
CA TYR A 239 53.27 6.42 33.74
C TYR A 239 52.51 7.37 32.81
N GLU A 240 53.16 7.90 31.78
CA GLU A 240 52.50 8.71 30.75
C GLU A 240 51.41 7.92 30.02
N GLU A 241 51.66 6.66 29.67
CA GLU A 241 50.64 5.77 29.11
C GLU A 241 49.48 5.49 30.07
N GLN A 242 49.77 5.31 31.36
CA GLN A 242 48.73 5.12 32.38
C GLN A 242 47.88 6.39 32.55
N LEU A 243 48.50 7.57 32.56
CA LEU A 243 47.81 8.86 32.60
C LEU A 243 46.92 9.04 31.38
N LYS A 244 47.44 8.75 30.19
CA LYS A 244 46.68 8.84 28.94
C LYS A 244 45.49 7.89 28.92
N LYS A 245 45.66 6.63 29.38
CA LYS A 245 44.56 5.66 29.52
C LYS A 245 43.49 6.12 30.51
N LEU A 246 43.87 6.79 31.59
CA LEU A 246 42.93 7.36 32.55
C LEU A 246 42.18 8.55 31.96
N GLU A 247 42.88 9.43 31.25
CA GLU A 247 42.28 10.58 30.56
C GLU A 247 41.27 10.13 29.48
N GLU A 248 41.64 9.15 28.66
CA GLU A 248 40.74 8.53 27.67
C GLU A 248 39.48 7.93 28.32
N LYS A 249 39.62 7.25 29.47
CA LYS A 249 38.48 6.72 30.23
C LYS A 249 37.58 7.84 30.77
N VAL A 250 38.15 8.93 31.28
CA VAL A 250 37.37 10.08 31.78
C VAL A 250 36.61 10.74 30.63
N VAL A 251 37.24 10.92 29.47
CA VAL A 251 36.59 11.47 28.26
C VAL A 251 35.48 10.54 27.78
N ALA A 252 35.72 9.22 27.74
CA ALA A 252 34.72 8.23 27.35
C ALA A 252 33.52 8.22 28.30
N MET A 253 33.75 8.25 29.62
CA MET A 253 32.68 8.37 30.60
C MET A 253 31.92 9.71 30.48
N GLY A 254 32.60 10.82 30.18
CA GLY A 254 31.97 12.11 29.94
C GLY A 254 31.02 12.11 28.74
N LYS A 255 31.46 11.51 27.62
CA LYS A 255 30.63 11.32 26.42
C LYS A 255 29.43 10.42 26.71
N ALA A 256 29.66 9.27 27.35
CA ALA A 256 28.59 8.34 27.71
C ALA A 256 27.55 8.98 28.65
N HIS A 257 27.99 9.81 29.61
CA HIS A 257 27.09 10.53 30.50
C HIS A 257 26.23 11.57 29.75
N GLN A 258 26.83 12.29 28.81
CA GLN A 258 26.11 13.26 27.98
C GLN A 258 25.12 12.58 27.02
N GLU A 259 25.47 11.43 26.46
CA GLU A 259 24.56 10.58 25.68
C GLU A 259 23.40 10.06 26.53
N ASN A 260 23.68 9.57 27.75
CA ASN A 260 22.64 9.11 28.66
C ASN A 260 21.67 10.25 29.04
N LYS A 261 22.18 11.45 29.33
CA LYS A 261 21.33 12.64 29.56
C LYS A 261 20.44 12.97 28.37
N ARG A 262 20.98 12.93 27.14
CA ARG A 262 20.19 13.13 25.92
C ARG A 262 19.11 12.05 25.77
N ALA A 263 19.45 10.78 26.00
CA ALA A 263 18.50 9.68 25.93
C ALA A 263 17.38 9.80 26.98
N ILE A 264 17.70 10.25 28.20
CA ILE A 264 16.70 10.51 29.24
C ILE A 264 15.75 11.64 28.82
N HIS A 265 16.27 12.75 28.29
CA HIS A 265 15.42 13.84 27.80
C HIS A 265 14.53 13.42 26.63
N ASN A 266 15.07 12.68 25.66
CA ASN A 266 14.28 12.17 24.54
C ASN A 266 13.16 11.26 25.02
N ARG A 267 13.45 10.31 25.94
CA ARG A 267 12.41 9.46 26.55
C ARG A 267 11.36 10.26 27.32
N GLN A 268 11.76 11.30 28.03
CA GLN A 268 10.81 12.18 28.72
C GLN A 268 9.91 12.90 27.71
N GLN A 269 10.46 13.42 26.61
CA GLN A 269 9.68 14.04 25.55
C GLN A 269 8.71 13.05 24.89
N GLU A 270 9.17 11.85 24.55
CA GLU A 270 8.32 10.77 24.00
C GLU A 270 7.17 10.43 24.96
N LEU A 271 7.45 10.35 26.28
CA LEU A 271 6.42 10.13 27.29
C LEU A 271 5.41 11.29 27.36
N PHE A 272 5.86 12.54 27.22
CA PHE A 272 4.94 13.69 27.16
C PHE A 272 4.07 13.66 25.90
N GLU A 273 4.66 13.35 24.74
CA GLU A 273 3.93 13.22 23.47
C GLU A 273 2.88 12.09 23.55
N GLN A 274 3.26 10.94 24.09
CA GLN A 274 2.33 9.82 24.33
C GLN A 274 1.22 10.20 25.30
N SER A 275 1.53 10.92 26.38
CA SER A 275 0.54 11.38 27.36
C SER A 275 -0.46 12.35 26.74
N VAL A 276 0.00 13.30 25.92
CA VAL A 276 -0.88 14.23 25.20
C VAL A 276 -1.76 13.49 24.19
N ALA A 277 -1.19 12.57 23.41
CA ALA A 277 -1.94 11.76 22.46
C ALA A 277 -3.02 10.91 23.15
N LEU A 278 -2.68 10.29 24.30
CA LEU A 278 -3.62 9.54 25.12
C LEU A 278 -4.76 10.43 25.61
N MET A 279 -4.47 11.62 26.12
CA MET A 279 -5.50 12.58 26.57
C MET A 279 -6.43 13.02 25.44
N CYS A 280 -5.88 13.30 24.25
CA CYS A 280 -6.68 13.63 23.07
C CYS A 280 -7.60 12.47 22.68
N SER A 281 -7.07 11.24 22.63
CA SER A 281 -7.87 10.05 22.32
C SER A 281 -8.96 9.80 23.36
N GLN A 282 -8.66 10.00 24.64
CA GLN A 282 -9.62 9.85 25.73
C GLN A 282 -10.76 10.88 25.66
N SER A 283 -10.44 12.14 25.30
CA SER A 283 -11.45 13.17 25.03
C SER A 283 -12.37 12.75 23.89
N GLN A 284 -11.79 12.26 22.80
CA GLN A 284 -12.55 11.84 21.63
C GLN A 284 -13.45 10.62 21.91
N VAL A 285 -12.99 9.67 22.74
CA VAL A 285 -13.83 8.56 23.20
C VAL A 285 -15.02 9.07 24.00
N LYS A 286 -14.82 10.01 24.92
CA LYS A 286 -15.93 10.60 25.71
C LYS A 286 -16.93 11.33 24.82
N GLU A 287 -16.47 12.11 23.86
CA GLU A 287 -17.35 12.78 22.89
C GLU A 287 -18.20 11.77 22.12
N VAL A 288 -17.59 10.67 21.65
CA VAL A 288 -18.32 9.59 20.94
C VAL A 288 -19.27 8.84 21.88
N GLU A 289 -18.93 8.63 23.15
CA GLU A 289 -19.82 8.03 24.16
C GLU A 289 -21.05 8.90 24.44
N GLU A 290 -20.87 10.21 24.53
CA GLU A 290 -21.95 11.19 24.68
C GLU A 290 -22.84 11.22 23.44
N GLU A 291 -22.26 11.24 22.23
CA GLU A 291 -22.99 11.14 20.97
C GLU A 291 -23.79 9.83 20.87
N ASN A 292 -23.20 8.70 21.29
CA ASN A 292 -23.88 7.40 21.31
C ASN A 292 -25.07 7.43 22.28
N SER A 293 -24.90 8.01 23.47
CA SER A 293 -25.97 8.16 24.45
C SER A 293 -27.12 9.03 23.91
N MET A 294 -26.79 10.12 23.21
CA MET A 294 -27.77 10.99 22.56
C MET A 294 -28.53 10.28 21.43
N LEU A 295 -27.82 9.53 20.58
CA LEU A 295 -28.43 8.75 19.50
C LEU A 295 -29.32 7.63 20.06
N GLN A 296 -28.92 6.98 21.15
CA GLN A 296 -29.75 5.99 21.83
C GLN A 296 -31.05 6.59 22.36
N LEU A 297 -31.00 7.80 22.91
CA LEU A 297 -32.20 8.51 23.37
C LEU A 297 -33.12 8.84 22.18
N GLN A 298 -32.57 9.40 21.10
CA GLN A 298 -33.34 9.71 19.89
C GLN A 298 -34.02 8.46 19.30
N VAL A 299 -33.33 7.31 19.29
CA VAL A 299 -33.93 6.05 18.84
C VAL A 299 -35.07 5.59 19.77
N LYS A 300 -34.97 5.80 21.08
CA LYS A 300 -36.06 5.49 22.02
C LYS A 300 -37.27 6.38 21.76
N GLU A 301 -37.06 7.69 21.65
CA GLU A 301 -38.11 8.68 21.35
C GLU A 301 -38.82 8.37 20.03
N LEU A 302 -38.07 8.14 18.94
CA LEU A 302 -38.64 7.73 17.66
C LEU A 302 -39.44 6.43 17.77
N ASN A 303 -38.94 5.42 18.50
CA ASN A 303 -39.68 4.17 18.70
C ASN A 303 -40.97 4.38 19.50
N GLU A 304 -40.98 5.27 20.49
CA GLU A 304 -42.18 5.64 21.24
C GLU A 304 -43.19 6.36 20.34
N GLU A 305 -42.73 7.28 19.48
CA GLU A 305 -43.56 7.94 18.47
C GLU A 305 -44.16 6.95 17.47
N TYR A 306 -43.38 5.98 16.98
CA TYR A 306 -43.87 4.92 16.10
C TYR A 306 -44.92 4.04 16.80
N ARG A 307 -44.70 3.67 18.07
CA ARG A 307 -45.67 2.90 18.85
C ARG A 307 -46.96 3.69 19.09
N ALA A 308 -46.85 4.96 19.48
CA ALA A 308 -48.01 5.82 19.68
C ALA A 308 -48.85 5.94 18.40
N ARG A 309 -48.18 6.12 17.25
CA ARG A 309 -48.86 6.20 15.95
C ARG A 309 -49.55 4.91 15.54
N LEU A 310 -48.90 3.76 15.77
CA LEU A 310 -49.52 2.44 15.54
C LEU A 310 -50.74 2.22 16.43
N VAL A 311 -50.69 2.66 17.69
CA VAL A 311 -51.84 2.60 18.61
C VAL A 311 -52.99 3.46 18.10
N CYS A 312 -52.72 4.69 17.64
CA CYS A 312 -53.76 5.53 17.02
C CYS A 312 -54.37 4.85 15.78
N TYR A 313 -53.56 4.29 14.88
CA TYR A 313 -54.08 3.55 13.71
C TYR A 313 -54.92 2.34 14.10
N LEU A 314 -54.54 1.61 15.16
CA LEU A 314 -55.34 0.49 15.67
C LEU A 314 -56.64 0.96 16.34
N GLN A 315 -56.61 2.09 17.06
CA GLN A 315 -57.79 2.70 17.66
C GLN A 315 -58.77 3.18 16.57
N ASP A 316 -58.27 3.88 15.56
CA ASP A 316 -59.09 4.35 14.43
C ASP A 316 -59.73 3.18 13.65
N LEU A 317 -58.98 2.07 13.47
CA LEU A 317 -59.52 0.84 12.88
C LEU A 317 -60.56 0.15 13.78
N ALA A 318 -60.38 0.17 15.10
CA ALA A 318 -61.33 -0.39 16.06
C ALA A 318 -62.63 0.43 16.13
N GLU A 319 -62.53 1.76 16.21
CA GLU A 319 -63.68 2.68 16.19
C GLU A 319 -64.52 2.52 14.90
N TYR A 320 -63.86 2.30 13.76
CA TYR A 320 -64.53 1.96 12.52
C TYR A 320 -65.28 0.62 12.61
N ILE A 321 -64.63 -0.43 13.11
CA ILE A 321 -65.23 -1.78 13.21
C ILE A 321 -66.42 -1.78 14.20
N ASP A 322 -66.32 -1.04 15.30
CA ASP A 322 -67.39 -0.91 16.30
C ASP A 322 -68.59 -0.10 15.74
N GLY A 323 -68.34 0.89 14.88
CA GLY A 323 -69.39 1.67 14.19
C GLY A 323 -70.14 0.91 13.08
N VAL A 324 -69.56 -0.17 12.55
CA VAL A 324 -70.17 -1.04 11.50
C VAL A 324 -71.31 -1.92 12.05
N GLY A 325 -71.53 -1.93 13.38
CA GLY A 325 -72.58 -2.70 14.05
C GLY A 325 -74.04 -2.30 13.72
N GLU A 326 -74.29 -1.11 13.16
CA GLU A 326 -75.63 -0.61 12.86
C GLU A 326 -75.78 -0.17 11.39
N GLY A 327 -76.23 -1.09 10.52
CA GLY A 327 -76.87 -0.73 9.23
C GLY A 327 -75.94 -0.32 8.08
N LYS A 328 -75.46 -1.31 7.32
CA LYS A 328 -74.60 -1.16 6.12
C LYS A 328 -75.07 -0.08 5.14
N ASN A 329 -74.35 1.04 5.06
CA ASN A 329 -74.45 1.99 3.96
C ASN A 329 -73.18 1.97 3.07
N PRO A 330 -73.30 2.18 1.75
CA PRO A 330 -72.14 2.21 0.83
C PRO A 330 -71.10 3.31 1.15
N SER A 331 -71.49 4.33 1.95
CA SER A 331 -70.63 5.42 2.43
C SER A 331 -69.45 4.92 3.30
N GLU A 332 -69.68 3.93 4.16
CA GLU A 332 -68.70 3.44 5.15
C GLU A 332 -67.47 2.79 4.49
N THR A 333 -67.63 2.19 3.31
CA THR A 333 -66.49 1.62 2.56
C THR A 333 -65.54 2.69 2.02
N SER A 334 -66.05 3.89 1.77
CA SER A 334 -65.26 5.04 1.34
C SER A 334 -64.47 5.64 2.51
N GLU A 335 -65.01 5.58 3.71
CA GLU A 335 -64.37 6.09 4.93
C GLU A 335 -63.17 5.22 5.37
N MET A 336 -63.29 3.89 5.28
CA MET A 336 -62.16 2.96 5.48
C MET A 336 -61.04 3.21 4.48
N ARG A 337 -61.38 3.37 3.19
CA ARG A 337 -60.39 3.72 2.16
C ARG A 337 -59.69 5.03 2.51
N ALA A 338 -60.44 6.07 2.88
CA ALA A 338 -59.87 7.36 3.28
C ALA A 338 -59.01 7.29 4.55
N HIS A 339 -59.26 6.34 5.48
CA HIS A 339 -58.43 6.13 6.65
C HIS A 339 -57.10 5.41 6.30
N VAL A 340 -57.16 4.33 5.53
CA VAL A 340 -55.97 3.63 5.02
C VAL A 340 -55.12 4.57 4.14
N ASP A 341 -55.75 5.41 3.31
CA ASP A 341 -55.06 6.41 2.50
C ASP A 341 -54.35 7.46 3.37
N ARG A 342 -54.96 7.89 4.49
CA ARG A 342 -54.29 8.76 5.48
C ARG A 342 -53.09 8.08 6.12
N MET A 343 -53.22 6.82 6.57
CA MET A 343 -52.10 6.06 7.11
C MET A 343 -50.95 5.92 6.11
N LEU A 344 -51.24 5.55 4.86
CA LEU A 344 -50.24 5.42 3.81
C LEU A 344 -49.59 6.78 3.48
N GLN A 345 -50.35 7.87 3.52
CA GLN A 345 -49.84 9.21 3.31
C GLN A 345 -48.90 9.65 4.44
N ASP A 346 -49.20 9.33 5.70
CA ASP A 346 -48.33 9.59 6.86
C ASP A 346 -47.04 8.78 6.82
N VAL A 347 -47.12 7.52 6.39
CA VAL A 347 -45.93 6.68 6.18
C VAL A 347 -45.08 7.29 5.06
N ARG A 348 -45.69 7.68 3.93
CA ARG A 348 -44.97 8.34 2.83
C ARG A 348 -44.33 9.67 3.26
N SER A 349 -45.01 10.47 4.08
CA SER A 349 -44.49 11.77 4.55
C SER A 349 -43.32 11.60 5.50
N THR A 350 -43.36 10.62 6.41
CA THR A 350 -42.24 10.31 7.31
C THR A 350 -41.00 9.80 6.58
N TYR A 351 -41.17 8.92 5.60
CA TYR A 351 -40.05 8.50 4.76
C TYR A 351 -39.45 9.67 3.97
N ARG A 352 -40.29 10.58 3.43
CA ARG A 352 -39.80 11.80 2.76
C ARG A 352 -38.99 12.71 3.69
N VAL A 353 -39.49 12.96 4.91
CA VAL A 353 -38.75 13.77 5.90
C VAL A 353 -37.43 13.11 6.28
N ARG A 354 -37.42 11.77 6.46
CA ARG A 354 -36.19 11.03 6.75
C ARG A 354 -35.20 11.07 5.60
N GLU A 355 -35.67 10.92 4.37
CA GLU A 355 -34.86 11.05 3.16
C GLU A 355 -34.24 12.45 3.05
N GLU A 356 -35.02 13.50 3.33
CA GLU A 356 -34.55 14.87 3.33
C GLU A 356 -33.50 15.13 4.43
N GLN A 357 -33.71 14.60 5.64
CA GLN A 357 -32.73 14.65 6.72
C GLN A 357 -31.41 13.99 6.30
N LEU A 358 -31.47 12.76 5.74
CA LEU A 358 -30.28 12.03 5.28
C LEU A 358 -29.58 12.78 4.14
N ALA A 359 -30.33 13.34 3.19
CA ALA A 359 -29.79 14.16 2.12
C ALA A 359 -29.12 15.44 2.65
N SER A 360 -29.71 16.08 3.66
CA SER A 360 -29.15 17.27 4.31
C SER A 360 -27.84 16.95 5.06
N ALA A 361 -27.78 15.82 5.77
CA ALA A 361 -26.60 15.34 6.47
C ALA A 361 -25.49 14.96 5.48
N ALA A 362 -25.82 14.24 4.40
CA ALA A 362 -24.86 13.94 3.34
C ALA A 362 -24.28 15.22 2.72
N ARG A 363 -25.11 16.24 2.46
CA ARG A 363 -24.65 17.56 1.98
C ARG A 363 -23.76 18.26 3.01
N SER A 364 -24.06 18.19 4.30
CA SER A 364 -23.25 18.84 5.35
C SER A 364 -21.90 18.15 5.53
N TYR A 365 -21.85 16.81 5.52
CA TYR A 365 -20.60 16.04 5.54
C TYR A 365 -19.76 16.32 4.30
N LYS A 366 -20.36 16.38 3.10
CA LYS A 366 -19.65 16.77 1.87
C LYS A 366 -19.03 18.17 2.00
N LYS A 367 -19.76 19.15 2.55
CA LYS A 367 -19.23 20.50 2.80
C LYS A 367 -18.09 20.50 3.82
N ARG A 368 -18.23 19.74 4.92
CA ARG A 368 -17.18 19.61 5.96
C ARG A 368 -15.92 18.98 5.38
N LEU A 369 -16.06 17.91 4.60
CA LEU A 369 -14.96 17.24 3.91
C LEU A 369 -14.26 18.23 2.96
N GLN A 370 -15.00 18.94 2.11
CA GLN A 370 -14.42 19.97 1.24
C GLN A 370 -13.66 21.06 2.01
N LYS A 371 -14.15 21.48 3.18
CA LYS A 371 -13.46 22.45 4.03
C LYS A 371 -12.15 21.88 4.56
N ILE A 372 -12.16 20.64 5.07
CA ILE A 372 -10.98 19.94 5.59
C ILE A 372 -9.93 19.76 4.47
N THR A 373 -10.36 19.30 3.29
CA THR A 373 -9.50 19.13 2.13
C THR A 373 -8.85 20.46 1.73
N LYS A 374 -9.60 21.57 1.68
CA LYS A 374 -9.05 22.90 1.40
C LYS A 374 -8.03 23.34 2.44
N THR A 375 -8.32 23.17 3.73
CA THR A 375 -7.39 23.54 4.80
C THR A 375 -6.12 22.69 4.76
N HIS A 376 -6.24 21.39 4.45
CA HIS A 376 -5.10 20.50 4.30
C HIS A 376 -4.23 20.90 3.12
N HIS A 377 -4.81 21.21 1.96
CA HIS A 377 -4.05 21.71 0.81
C HIS A 377 -3.29 23.00 1.15
N ALA A 378 -3.92 23.94 1.85
CA ALA A 378 -3.26 25.18 2.28
C ALA A 378 -2.09 24.91 3.25
N LEU A 379 -2.29 24.00 4.21
CA LEU A 379 -1.25 23.60 5.16
C LEU A 379 -0.10 22.88 4.46
N LEU A 380 -0.40 21.98 3.51
CA LEU A 380 0.61 21.33 2.70
C LEU A 380 1.46 22.36 1.99
N ILE A 381 0.84 23.34 1.29
CA ILE A 381 1.56 24.42 0.60
C ILE A 381 2.51 25.16 1.55
N ALA A 382 2.03 25.56 2.74
CA ALA A 382 2.85 26.23 3.74
C ALA A 382 4.03 25.35 4.20
N TYR A 383 3.77 24.07 4.44
CA TYR A 383 4.80 23.09 4.79
C TYR A 383 5.85 22.95 3.69
N ARG A 384 5.46 22.91 2.40
CA ARG A 384 6.41 22.85 1.27
C ARG A 384 7.38 24.00 1.31
N VAL A 385 6.85 25.22 1.41
CA VAL A 385 7.64 26.46 1.41
C VAL A 385 8.60 26.46 2.59
N GLN A 386 8.13 26.07 3.78
CA GLN A 386 8.98 26.00 4.96
C GLN A 386 10.10 24.97 4.81
N ARG A 387 9.78 23.76 4.30
CA ARG A 387 10.76 22.69 4.09
C ARG A 387 11.80 23.07 3.04
N GLU A 388 11.39 23.68 1.94
CA GLU A 388 12.31 24.19 0.91
C GLU A 388 13.24 25.27 1.44
N LEU A 389 12.76 26.16 2.32
CA LEU A 389 13.59 27.17 2.99
C LEU A 389 14.64 26.55 3.93
N VAL A 390 14.29 25.49 4.66
CA VAL A 390 15.23 24.76 5.53
C VAL A 390 16.28 24.03 4.70
N LEU A 391 15.87 23.34 3.63
CA LEU A 391 16.78 22.65 2.71
C LEU A 391 17.75 23.61 2.00
N ALA A 392 17.31 24.84 1.70
CA ALA A 392 18.16 25.87 1.11
C ALA A 392 19.21 26.43 2.09
N LYS A 393 19.03 26.26 3.41
CA LYS A 393 19.94 26.75 4.46
C LYS A 393 20.45 25.61 5.36
N PRO A 394 21.31 24.71 4.84
CA PRO A 394 21.78 23.53 5.56
C PRO A 394 22.64 23.86 6.80
N GLU A 395 23.16 25.08 6.92
CA GLU A 395 23.98 25.53 8.06
C GLU A 395 23.18 25.67 9.37
N SER A 396 21.85 25.73 9.29
CA SER A 396 20.99 25.94 10.45
C SER A 396 20.79 24.70 11.33
N GLY A 397 21.25 23.51 10.90
CA GLY A 397 21.16 22.27 11.66
C GLY A 397 19.72 21.80 11.93
N LEU A 398 18.73 22.45 11.31
CA LEU A 398 17.32 22.13 11.45
C LEU A 398 16.95 20.97 10.53
N ASP A 399 16.24 19.98 11.07
CA ASP A 399 15.69 18.89 10.28
C ASP A 399 14.53 19.40 9.41
N PRO A 400 14.61 19.27 8.07
CA PRO A 400 13.52 19.63 7.16
C PRO A 400 12.26 18.76 7.34
N GLY A 401 12.35 17.60 8.00
CA GLY A 401 11.22 16.72 8.28
C GLY A 401 10.71 15.90 7.07
N PRO A 402 9.63 15.12 7.26
CA PRO A 402 9.16 14.14 6.29
C PRO A 402 8.75 14.73 4.93
N PRO A 403 9.00 14.04 3.80
CA PRO A 403 8.53 14.50 2.51
C PRO A 403 7.00 14.64 2.42
N GLU A 404 6.53 15.57 1.60
CA GLU A 404 5.10 15.86 1.41
C GLU A 404 4.28 14.65 0.95
N ALA A 405 4.91 13.69 0.28
CA ALA A 405 4.28 12.45 -0.17
C ALA A 405 3.68 11.62 0.98
N CYS A 406 4.17 11.81 2.21
CA CYS A 406 3.67 11.14 3.41
C CYS A 406 2.32 11.70 3.89
N PHE A 407 1.91 12.87 3.41
CA PHE A 407 0.69 13.55 3.83
C PHE A 407 -0.37 13.45 2.73
N SER A 408 -1.12 12.35 2.74
CA SER A 408 -2.14 12.03 1.75
C SER A 408 -3.48 11.78 2.45
N LEU A 409 -4.46 12.70 2.30
CA LEU A 409 -5.79 12.56 2.91
C LEU A 409 -6.74 11.65 2.13
N GLU A 410 -6.71 11.69 0.79
CA GLU A 410 -7.65 10.93 -0.05
C GLU A 410 -7.07 9.54 -0.38
N PRO A 411 -7.84 8.45 -0.23
CA PRO A 411 -7.49 7.14 -0.76
C PRO A 411 -7.15 7.23 -2.25
N THR A 412 -6.08 6.56 -2.68
CA THR A 412 -5.53 6.62 -4.04
C THR A 412 -6.56 6.26 -5.12
N GLU A 413 -7.61 5.55 -4.74
CA GLU A 413 -8.69 5.05 -5.60
C GLU A 413 -9.68 6.15 -6.05
N LEU A 414 -9.92 7.18 -5.22
CA LEU A 414 -10.89 8.25 -5.49
C LEU A 414 -10.30 9.50 -6.14
N ARG A 415 -8.98 9.52 -6.37
CA ARG A 415 -8.26 10.67 -6.94
C ARG A 415 -8.43 10.73 -8.46
N HIS A 416 -8.45 11.95 -9.00
CA HIS A 416 -8.33 12.16 -10.44
C HIS A 416 -6.93 11.72 -10.94
N GLU A 417 -6.80 11.28 -12.21
CA GLU A 417 -5.50 10.84 -12.76
C GLU A 417 -4.37 11.85 -12.51
N THR A 418 -4.66 13.14 -12.67
CA THR A 418 -3.70 14.23 -12.46
C THR A 418 -3.20 14.32 -11.00
N GLU A 419 -4.06 14.00 -10.03
CA GLU A 419 -3.68 13.98 -8.61
C GLU A 419 -2.87 12.72 -8.26
N LYS A 420 -3.13 11.60 -8.94
CA LYS A 420 -2.33 10.37 -8.82
C LYS A 420 -0.94 10.56 -9.40
N GLU A 421 -0.82 11.14 -10.59
CA GLU A 421 0.46 11.50 -11.21
C GLU A 421 1.25 12.48 -10.34
N LEU A 422 0.59 13.52 -9.82
CA LEU A 422 1.23 14.47 -8.91
C LEU A 422 1.74 13.80 -7.63
N GLN A 423 1.02 12.80 -7.12
CA GLN A 423 1.46 12.02 -5.96
C GLN A 423 2.66 11.12 -6.29
N HIS A 424 2.67 10.46 -7.45
CA HIS A 424 3.84 9.72 -7.91
C HIS A 424 5.08 10.61 -8.06
N LEU A 425 4.93 11.79 -8.68
CA LEU A 425 6.01 12.77 -8.80
C LEU A 425 6.54 13.23 -7.43
N ARG A 426 5.66 13.39 -6.43
CA ARG A 426 6.07 13.71 -5.05
C ARG A 426 6.86 12.58 -4.41
N GLN A 427 6.46 11.32 -4.63
CA GLN A 427 7.19 10.15 -4.13
C GLN A 427 8.57 10.01 -4.80
N ASP A 428 8.65 10.21 -6.11
CA ASP A 428 9.92 10.20 -6.84
C ASP A 428 10.84 11.34 -6.41
N LYS A 429 10.30 12.56 -6.22
CA LYS A 429 11.05 13.69 -5.64
C LYS A 429 11.62 13.32 -4.26
N ALA A 430 10.80 12.75 -3.39
CA ALA A 430 11.22 12.31 -2.05
C ALA A 430 12.35 11.26 -2.11
N ARG A 431 12.24 10.27 -3.02
CA ARG A 431 13.28 9.25 -3.24
C ARG A 431 14.61 9.87 -3.68
N LEU A 432 14.55 10.78 -4.66
CA LEU A 432 15.74 11.46 -5.18
C LEU A 432 16.39 12.38 -4.13
N GLU A 433 15.59 13.08 -3.32
CA GLU A 433 16.09 13.88 -2.19
C GLU A 433 16.86 13.01 -1.18
N GLY A 434 16.32 11.84 -0.82
CA GLY A 434 17.00 10.90 0.08
C GLY A 434 18.32 10.38 -0.48
N GLN A 435 18.35 10.04 -1.77
CA GLN A 435 19.58 9.60 -2.46
C GLN A 435 20.64 10.72 -2.49
N LEU A 436 20.21 11.95 -2.75
CA LEU A 436 21.10 13.12 -2.80
C LEU A 436 21.69 13.44 -1.42
N GLN A 437 20.90 13.30 -0.35
CA GLN A 437 21.38 13.47 1.02
C GLN A 437 22.40 12.39 1.40
N ALA A 438 22.10 11.11 1.10
CA ALA A 438 23.03 10.01 1.33
C ALA A 438 24.35 10.19 0.55
N ALA A 439 24.29 10.65 -0.69
CA ALA A 439 25.47 10.95 -1.50
C ALA A 439 26.29 12.11 -0.91
N ARG A 440 25.64 13.16 -0.40
CA ARG A 440 26.33 14.27 0.29
C ARG A 440 27.05 13.81 1.56
N GLU A 441 26.43 12.93 2.34
CA GLU A 441 27.04 12.35 3.54
C GLU A 441 28.25 11.48 3.17
N GLN A 442 28.17 10.68 2.11
CA GLN A 442 29.31 9.91 1.60
C GLN A 442 30.47 10.81 1.15
N VAL A 443 30.18 11.93 0.47
CA VAL A 443 31.20 12.90 0.07
C VAL A 443 31.80 13.63 1.28
N ALA A 444 31.00 13.91 2.32
CA ALA A 444 31.50 14.48 3.57
C ALA A 444 32.45 13.52 4.30
N VAL A 445 32.18 12.22 4.28
CA VAL A 445 33.05 11.16 4.82
C VAL A 445 34.35 11.02 4.02
N LEU A 446 34.31 11.18 2.70
CA LEU A 446 35.48 11.14 1.82
C LEU A 446 36.38 12.38 1.90
N LYS A 447 35.91 13.50 2.46
CA LYS A 447 36.67 14.75 2.63
C LYS A 447 37.60 14.78 3.85
N MET A 448 37.87 13.63 4.49
CA MET A 448 38.94 13.53 5.49
C MET A 448 40.31 13.63 4.81
N PRO A 449 41.28 14.41 5.34
CA PRO A 449 42.55 14.63 4.66
C PRO A 449 43.42 13.38 4.80
N VAL A 450 43.56 12.60 3.72
CA VAL A 450 44.50 11.47 3.66
C VAL A 450 45.48 11.70 2.52
N GLN A 451 46.71 11.98 2.92
CA GLN A 451 47.92 11.89 2.11
C GLN A 451 48.03 10.44 1.60
N ASN A 452 47.82 10.22 0.29
CA ASN A 452 48.43 9.16 -0.54
C ASN A 452 47.64 9.05 -1.87
N LEU A 453 47.97 9.91 -2.85
CA LEU A 453 47.53 9.77 -4.24
C LEU A 453 48.70 9.30 -5.10
N SER A 454 48.73 8.02 -5.44
CA SER A 454 49.46 7.54 -6.63
C SER A 454 49.00 6.19 -7.19
N HIS A 455 48.04 5.49 -6.58
CA HIS A 455 47.59 4.16 -7.05
C HIS A 455 46.11 4.06 -7.44
N GLN A 456 45.34 5.15 -7.42
CA GLN A 456 43.88 5.10 -7.55
C GLN A 456 43.33 5.50 -8.94
N ASP A 457 44.18 5.88 -9.89
CA ASP A 457 43.72 6.37 -11.20
C ASP A 457 43.40 5.23 -12.19
N SER A 458 44.03 4.06 -12.06
CA SER A 458 43.83 2.94 -12.99
C SER A 458 42.49 2.22 -12.80
N ALA A 459 42.04 2.06 -11.54
CA ALA A 459 40.79 1.35 -11.24
C ALA A 459 39.54 2.22 -11.52
N PHE A 460 39.69 3.54 -11.46
CA PHE A 460 38.61 4.48 -11.78
C PHE A 460 38.33 4.53 -13.28
N GLU A 461 39.36 4.50 -14.13
CA GLU A 461 39.22 4.44 -15.59
C GLU A 461 38.50 3.15 -16.05
N GLU A 462 38.89 1.99 -15.54
CA GLU A 462 38.24 0.71 -15.87
C GLU A 462 36.75 0.70 -15.48
N SER A 463 36.43 1.15 -14.26
CA SER A 463 35.04 1.34 -13.80
C SER A 463 34.24 2.28 -14.70
N TRP A 464 34.86 3.36 -15.18
CA TRP A 464 34.24 4.31 -16.11
C TRP A 464 34.06 3.75 -17.52
N THR A 465 34.96 2.86 -17.97
CA THR A 465 34.76 2.13 -19.23
C THR A 465 33.61 1.12 -19.14
N ASP A 466 33.44 0.46 -18.01
CA ASP A 466 32.33 -0.49 -17.77
C ASP A 466 30.98 0.21 -17.73
N ILE A 467 30.87 1.36 -17.04
CA ILE A 467 29.64 2.16 -17.02
C ILE A 467 29.28 2.66 -18.43
N ARG A 468 30.27 3.13 -19.21
CA ARG A 468 30.06 3.55 -20.60
C ARG A 468 29.63 2.39 -21.50
N LYS A 469 30.13 1.18 -21.24
CA LYS A 469 29.72 -0.04 -21.95
C LYS A 469 28.27 -0.43 -21.60
N GLN A 470 27.91 -0.45 -20.33
CA GLN A 470 26.55 -0.74 -19.87
C GLN A 470 25.54 0.26 -20.43
N LEU A 471 25.87 1.56 -20.44
CA LEU A 471 24.99 2.59 -21.02
C LEU A 471 24.77 2.37 -22.52
N ARG A 472 25.81 1.97 -23.27
CA ARG A 472 25.66 1.59 -24.68
C ARG A 472 24.78 0.37 -24.85
N GLU A 473 25.00 -0.70 -24.08
CA GLU A 473 24.19 -1.92 -24.14
C GLU A 473 22.70 -1.66 -23.81
N ILE A 474 22.40 -0.80 -22.84
CA ILE A 474 21.03 -0.38 -22.53
C ILE A 474 20.44 0.42 -23.70
N THR A 475 21.21 1.34 -24.28
CA THR A 475 20.76 2.15 -25.41
C THR A 475 20.50 1.29 -26.65
N ASP A 476 21.41 0.37 -26.97
CA ASP A 476 21.30 -0.52 -28.12
C ASP A 476 20.13 -1.51 -27.94
N SER A 477 19.96 -2.08 -26.75
CA SER A 477 18.85 -2.99 -26.45
C SER A 477 17.49 -2.30 -26.50
N THR A 478 17.38 -1.07 -25.99
CA THR A 478 16.15 -0.29 -26.07
C THR A 478 15.82 0.11 -27.50
N LEU A 479 16.82 0.52 -28.30
CA LEU A 479 16.65 0.81 -29.72
C LEU A 479 16.18 -0.43 -30.51
N VAL A 480 16.77 -1.60 -30.27
CA VAL A 480 16.35 -2.86 -30.91
C VAL A 480 14.90 -3.22 -30.54
N ASN A 481 14.49 -2.99 -29.30
CA ASN A 481 13.11 -3.24 -28.88
C ASN A 481 12.12 -2.29 -29.57
N PHE A 482 12.45 -0.99 -29.65
CA PHE A 482 11.62 -0.03 -30.39
C PHE A 482 11.54 -0.35 -31.89
N GLU A 483 12.62 -0.82 -32.50
CA GLU A 483 12.61 -1.20 -33.91
C GLU A 483 11.75 -2.46 -34.15
N LYS A 484 11.76 -3.42 -33.22
CA LYS A 484 10.84 -4.58 -33.25
C LYS A 484 9.39 -4.17 -33.10
N GLU A 485 9.08 -3.29 -32.14
CA GLU A 485 7.73 -2.76 -31.95
C GLU A 485 7.26 -1.98 -33.18
N ARG A 486 8.12 -1.14 -33.76
CA ARG A 486 7.83 -0.42 -35.00
C ARG A 486 7.53 -1.38 -36.14
N ALA A 487 8.36 -2.41 -36.33
CA ALA A 487 8.13 -3.43 -37.35
C ALA A 487 6.80 -4.17 -37.14
N LEU A 488 6.50 -4.56 -35.89
CA LEU A 488 5.25 -5.24 -35.54
C LEU A 488 4.03 -4.34 -35.81
N LEU A 489 4.09 -3.07 -35.41
CA LEU A 489 3.04 -2.10 -35.67
C LEU A 489 2.81 -1.88 -37.16
N ILE A 490 3.88 -1.77 -37.96
CA ILE A 490 3.78 -1.67 -39.43
C ILE A 490 3.12 -2.93 -40.01
N THR A 491 3.53 -4.13 -39.60
CA THR A 491 2.88 -5.36 -40.07
C THR A 491 1.41 -5.45 -39.68
N ARG A 492 1.04 -4.99 -38.47
CA ARG A 492 -0.36 -4.96 -38.03
C ARG A 492 -1.18 -3.93 -38.81
N ALA A 493 -0.61 -2.75 -39.06
CA ALA A 493 -1.25 -1.70 -39.84
C ALA A 493 -1.51 -2.16 -41.28
N THR A 494 -0.51 -2.76 -41.94
CA THR A 494 -0.66 -3.29 -43.32
C THR A 494 -1.72 -4.40 -43.41
N VAL A 495 -1.80 -5.30 -42.41
CA VAL A 495 -2.87 -6.30 -42.34
C VAL A 495 -4.24 -5.65 -42.16
N ALA A 496 -4.35 -4.63 -41.30
CA ALA A 496 -5.61 -3.91 -41.11
C ALA A 496 -6.05 -3.17 -42.38
N GLU A 497 -5.12 -2.53 -43.09
CA GLU A 497 -5.36 -1.88 -44.39
C GLU A 497 -5.85 -2.89 -45.45
N ALA A 498 -5.26 -4.09 -45.49
CA ALA A 498 -5.72 -5.17 -46.36
C ALA A 498 -7.15 -5.62 -46.01
N GLN A 499 -7.47 -5.81 -44.73
CA GLN A 499 -8.82 -6.18 -44.28
C GLN A 499 -9.86 -5.12 -44.62
N VAL A 500 -9.52 -3.83 -44.48
CA VAL A 500 -10.42 -2.74 -44.88
C VAL A 500 -10.65 -2.76 -46.39
N SER A 501 -9.62 -3.03 -47.19
CA SER A 501 -9.74 -3.16 -48.64
C SER A 501 -10.64 -4.34 -49.03
N GLU A 502 -10.48 -5.51 -48.38
CA GLU A 502 -11.35 -6.68 -48.59
C GLU A 502 -12.83 -6.38 -48.24
N LEU A 503 -13.07 -5.67 -47.14
CA LEU A 503 -14.43 -5.27 -46.75
C LEU A 503 -15.02 -4.27 -47.74
N GLN A 504 -14.22 -3.34 -48.24
CA GLN A 504 -14.64 -2.38 -49.26
C GLN A 504 -15.02 -3.12 -50.56
N ASP A 505 -14.18 -4.04 -51.02
CA ASP A 505 -14.45 -4.87 -52.20
C ASP A 505 -15.71 -5.73 -52.00
N TYR A 506 -15.93 -6.26 -50.79
CA TYR A 506 -17.16 -6.98 -50.47
C TYR A 506 -18.39 -6.09 -50.60
N ILE A 507 -18.34 -4.89 -50.02
CA ILE A 507 -19.44 -3.91 -50.10
C ILE A 507 -19.70 -3.54 -51.56
N ASP A 508 -18.67 -3.21 -52.33
CA ASP A 508 -18.83 -2.79 -53.73
C ASP A 508 -19.40 -3.91 -54.61
N ASN A 509 -18.94 -5.15 -54.42
CA ASN A 509 -19.48 -6.32 -55.12
C ASN A 509 -20.93 -6.62 -54.74
N HIS A 510 -21.30 -6.50 -53.45
CA HIS A 510 -22.65 -6.76 -53.00
C HIS A 510 -23.62 -5.63 -53.36
N LEU A 511 -23.19 -4.37 -53.28
CA LEU A 511 -23.96 -3.23 -53.76
C LEU A 511 -24.20 -3.32 -55.26
N GLY A 512 -23.20 -3.74 -56.06
CA GLY A 512 -23.36 -4.03 -57.48
C GLY A 512 -24.45 -5.09 -57.73
N ARG A 513 -24.33 -6.24 -57.07
CA ARG A 513 -25.34 -7.32 -57.16
C ARG A 513 -26.74 -6.88 -56.73
N TYR A 514 -26.87 -6.13 -55.64
CA TYR A 514 -28.17 -5.61 -55.21
C TYR A 514 -28.76 -4.61 -56.20
N LYS A 515 -27.95 -3.74 -56.81
CA LYS A 515 -28.41 -2.83 -57.86
C LYS A 515 -28.91 -3.58 -59.08
N GLU A 516 -28.21 -4.64 -59.49
CA GLU A 516 -28.61 -5.50 -60.60
C GLU A 516 -29.92 -6.24 -60.28
N GLU A 517 -30.08 -6.79 -59.08
CA GLU A 517 -31.28 -7.49 -58.64
C GLU A 517 -32.47 -6.53 -58.52
N ILE A 518 -32.28 -5.33 -57.94
CA ILE A 518 -33.32 -4.30 -57.91
C ILE A 518 -33.72 -3.93 -59.34
N SER A 519 -32.77 -3.75 -60.25
CA SER A 519 -33.05 -3.47 -61.65
C SER A 519 -33.81 -4.62 -62.34
N HIS A 520 -33.49 -5.86 -62.00
CA HIS A 520 -34.17 -7.05 -62.50
C HIS A 520 -35.60 -7.16 -61.97
N LEU A 521 -35.81 -6.95 -60.68
CA LEU A 521 -37.14 -6.92 -60.04
C LEU A 521 -38.00 -5.77 -60.58
N CYS A 522 -37.44 -4.58 -60.78
CA CYS A 522 -38.14 -3.45 -61.40
C CYS A 522 -38.58 -3.75 -62.83
N ARG A 523 -37.78 -4.51 -63.61
CA ARG A 523 -38.16 -4.98 -64.95
C ARG A 523 -39.29 -6.01 -64.89
N LEU A 524 -39.24 -6.96 -63.95
CA LEU A 524 -40.29 -7.97 -63.74
C LEU A 524 -41.62 -7.37 -63.27
N GLN A 525 -41.58 -6.29 -62.48
CA GLN A 525 -42.76 -5.56 -62.02
C GLN A 525 -43.32 -4.57 -63.06
N GLY A 526 -42.71 -4.45 -64.25
CA GLY A 526 -43.23 -3.63 -65.34
C GLY A 526 -43.05 -2.12 -65.15
N ILE A 527 -42.15 -1.67 -64.26
CA ILE A 527 -41.91 -0.24 -63.95
C ILE A 527 -40.89 0.39 -64.92
N GLN A 528 -40.68 -0.19 -66.11
CA GLN A 528 -39.80 0.40 -67.11
C GLN A 528 -40.57 1.36 -68.01
N GLU A 529 -40.67 2.62 -67.58
CA GLU A 529 -40.97 3.74 -68.49
C GLU A 529 -39.82 3.94 -69.48
N ALA A 530 -40.14 3.79 -70.75
CA ALA A 530 -39.29 4.24 -71.84
C ALA A 530 -39.39 5.77 -71.98
N GLY A 531 -38.29 6.47 -71.66
CA GLY A 531 -37.81 7.58 -72.48
C GLY A 531 -37.91 9.00 -71.92
N ARG A 532 -36.73 9.59 -71.63
CA ARG A 532 -36.24 10.96 -71.92
C ARG A 532 -35.16 11.33 -70.89
N SER A 533 -34.10 12.08 -71.14
CA SER A 533 -33.30 12.46 -72.30
C SER A 533 -31.97 12.98 -71.74
N GLN A 534 -30.93 12.99 -72.56
CA GLN A 534 -29.58 13.48 -72.28
C GLN A 534 -29.55 14.94 -71.81
N SER A 535 -28.40 15.31 -71.21
CA SER A 535 -27.82 16.66 -71.08
C SER A 535 -28.08 17.42 -69.77
N ALA A 536 -27.12 17.37 -68.85
CA ALA A 536 -26.20 18.49 -68.58
C ALA A 536 -25.33 18.17 -67.35
N ASN A 537 -24.07 17.81 -67.57
CA ASN A 537 -23.02 17.95 -66.55
C ASN A 537 -21.77 18.47 -67.26
N SER A 538 -21.68 19.79 -67.34
CA SER A 538 -20.43 20.53 -67.55
C SER A 538 -20.17 21.35 -66.29
N SER A 539 -18.91 21.31 -65.85
CA SER A 539 -18.30 22.04 -64.74
C SER A 539 -18.50 21.46 -63.35
N LEU A 540 -17.47 20.76 -62.87
CA LEU A 540 -16.62 21.30 -61.81
C LEU A 540 -15.25 20.63 -61.91
N ARG A 541 -14.24 21.50 -61.98
CA ARG A 541 -12.81 21.20 -61.87
C ARG A 541 -12.38 21.61 -60.48
#